data_AF-U2Q254-F1
#
_entry.id   AF-U2Q254-F1
#
_cell.length_a   1.000
_cell.length_b   1.000
_cell.length_c   1.000
_cell.angle_alpha   90.00
_cell.angle_beta   90.00
_cell.angle_gamma   90.00
#
_symmetry.space_group_name_H-M   'P 1'
#
loop_
_entity.id
_entity.type
_entity.pdbx_description
1 polymer ?
#
loop_
_entity_poly.entity_id
_entity_poly.type
_entity_poly.pdbx_seq_one_letter_code
_entity_poly.pdbx_strand_id
1 'polypeptide(L)' 'MALSIADRGDVLKTGKIILEGTGKELLTNPEIKKAYLGG' A
#
# COMPACT_ATOMS: atom_id res chain seq x y z
N MET A 1 -5.72 10.68 -2.05
CA MET A 1 -5.15 9.37 -1.64
C MET A 1 -3.74 9.26 -2.21
N ALA A 2 -2.71 9.21 -1.36
CA ALA A 2 -1.30 9.27 -1.80
C ALA A 2 -0.90 8.14 -2.76
N LEU A 3 -1.38 6.92 -2.52
CA LEU A 3 -1.15 5.75 -3.40
C LEU A 3 -1.81 5.88 -4.78
N SER A 4 -2.82 6.73 -4.93
CA SER A 4 -3.54 6.90 -6.21
C SER A 4 -2.79 7.79 -7.20
N ILE A 5 -1.78 8.51 -6.72
CA ILE A 5 -0.96 9.46 -7.50
C ILE A 5 0.51 8.99 -7.53
N ALA A 6 0.89 8.06 -6.66
CA ALA A 6 2.26 7.56 -6.56
C ALA A 6 2.56 6.49 -7.63
N ASP A 7 3.66 6.67 -8.36
CA ASP A 7 4.19 5.68 -9.30
C ASP A 7 4.73 4.44 -8.59
N ARG A 8 5.27 4.62 -7.38
CA ARG A 8 5.78 3.55 -6.50
C ARG A 8 5.37 3.80 -5.06
N GLY A 9 5.10 2.75 -4.31
CA GLY A 9 4.86 2.80 -2.88
C GLY A 9 5.47 1.60 -2.18
N ASP A 10 5.85 1.82 -0.93
CA ASP A 10 6.38 0.79 -0.04
C ASP A 10 5.59 0.84 1.27
N VAL A 11 5.21 -0.33 1.77
CA VAL A 11 4.39 -0.46 2.98
C VAL A 11 5.26 -0.97 4.10
N LEU A 12 5.37 -0.12 5.12
CA LEU A 12 6.12 -0.38 6.33
C LEU A 12 5.20 -0.88 7.44
N LYS A 13 5.53 -2.03 7.99
CA LYS A 13 4.91 -2.59 9.19
C LYS A 13 6.00 -2.92 10.19
N THR A 14 5.91 -2.34 11.39
CA THR A 14 6.86 -2.58 12.50
C THR A 14 8.33 -2.40 12.11
N GLY A 15 8.63 -1.35 11.33
CA GLY A 15 9.99 -1.04 10.89
C GLY A 15 10.54 -1.96 9.78
N LYS A 16 9.72 -2.85 9.22
CA LYS A 16 10.07 -3.67 8.06
C LYS A 16 9.19 -3.35 6.86
N ILE A 17 9.78 -3.33 5.68
CA ILE A 17 9.03 -3.25 4.43
C ILE A 17 8.39 -4.61 4.20
N ILE A 18 7.07 -4.64 4.10
CA ILE A 18 6.31 -5.88 3.93
C ILE A 18 5.78 -6.04 2.50
N LEU A 19 5.60 -4.93 1.78
CA LEU A 19 5.06 -4.90 0.43
C LEU A 19 5.69 -3.71 -0.30
N GLU A 20 6.17 -3.96 -1.52
CA GLU A 20 6.71 -2.95 -2.44
C GLU A 20 5.99 -3.12 -3.78
N GLY A 21 5.69 -2.02 -4.45
CA GLY A 21 5.09 -2.08 -5.77
C GLY A 21 4.60 -0.73 -6.25
N THR A 22 3.84 -0.72 -7.32
CA THR A 22 3.18 0.51 -7.78
C THR A 22 2.05 0.90 -6.82
N GLY A 23 1.73 2.20 -6.75
CA GLY A 23 0.60 2.66 -5.94
C GLY A 23 -0.72 1.97 -6.32
N LYS A 24 -0.89 1.62 -7.60
CA LYS A 24 -2.01 0.83 -8.13
C LYS A 24 -2.04 -0.60 -7.60
N GLU A 25 -0.91 -1.32 -7.61
CA GLU A 25 -0.84 -2.69 -7.10
C GLU A 25 -1.14 -2.74 -5.60
N LEU A 26 -0.57 -1.80 -4.83
CA LEU A 26 -0.82 -1.70 -3.40
C LEU A 26 -2.28 -1.34 -3.08
N LEU A 27 -2.92 -0.49 -3.90
CA LEU A 27 -4.35 -0.18 -3.80
C LEU A 27 -5.26 -1.38 -4.11
N THR A 28 -4.83 -2.26 -5.01
CA THR A 28 -5.56 -3.50 -5.34
C THR A 28 -5.31 -4.63 -4.35
N ASN A 29 -4.26 -4.54 -3.52
CA ASN A 29 -3.93 -5.58 -2.58
C ASN A 29 -4.98 -5.64 -1.45
N PRO A 30 -5.70 -6.77 -1.30
CA PRO A 30 -6.78 -6.90 -0.33
C PRO A 30 -6.30 -6.81 1.12
N GLU A 31 -5.06 -7.20 1.43
CA GLU A 31 -4.49 -7.03 2.78
C GLU A 31 -4.24 -5.57 3.11
N ILE A 32 -3.71 -4.79 2.16
CA ILE A 32 -3.47 -3.35 2.33
C ILE A 32 -4.79 -2.61 2.47
N LYS A 33 -5.75 -2.94 1.60
CA LYS A 33 -7.08 -2.34 1.67
C LYS A 33 -7.73 -2.55 3.02
N LYS A 34 -7.62 -3.76 3.58
CA LYS A 34 -8.21 -4.10 4.87
C LYS A 34 -7.44 -3.50 6.05
N ALA A 35 -6.12 -3.43 5.98
CA ALA A 35 -5.27 -2.96 7.07
C ALA A 35 -5.10 -1.43 7.13
N TYR A 36 -5.15 -0.73 5.99
CA TYR A 36 -4.80 0.69 5.88
C TYR A 36 -5.87 1.56 5.20
N LEU A 37 -6.79 0.97 4.42
CA LEU A 37 -7.84 1.70 3.69
C LEU A 37 -9.26 1.27 4.12
N GLY A 38 -9.38 0.57 5.25
CA GLY A 38 -10.65 0.03 5.73
C GLY A 38 -11.57 1.13 6.25
N GLY A 39 -12.48 1.59 5.38
CA GLY A 39 -13.56 2.54 5.68
C GLY A 39 -13.45 3.83 4.91
#